data_AF-A0A0G0YF56-F1
#
_entry.id   AF-A0A0G0YF56-F1
#
_cell.length_a   1.000
_cell.length_b   1.000
_cell.length_c   1.000
_cell.angle_alpha   90.00
_cell.angle_beta   90.00
_cell.angle_gamma   90.00
#
_symmetry.space_group_name_H-M   'P 1'
#
loop_
_entity.id
_entity.type
_entity.pdbx_description
1 polymer ?
#
loop_
_entity_poly.entity_id
_entity_poly.type
_entity_poly.pdbx_seq_one_letter_code
_entity_poly.pdbx_strand_id
1 'polypeptide(L)'
;MSERLLSLAKAIQTSGGGIEMEEGAETIEVSVPASTAASLYEKVRVTLEYSEDHLLRRNAIARMLRRFLGSDLPLENMASSLVHELVWAKYLPNKQIPTKFINKLSPIFLKYGPLLQSAENTCKPEFSFQWVLDVLSTELEYVIVSHQKEELMVSYMYEQMKTRIEWDPGMLAGQEEKDLLLFIAIHKTLLKSDLATLRYRTLSLYYPDWDGPSTPARIDEVATGLSKIIATVDGQIGHPIVEKLSQKLRRQAGLFRVLQDVIEDNPTEFEIFVTKEPDLFGRAIWKALKKRTKVFRSRLKRTAMRAVLFLFITKMALAVILEVPYDLIIHGQLFVMPLVINILFHPFFLAFISMTVVVPEHSNADDYKSAARALVVGANHDFLNIRIKKDRFGTWTTIFTIVYVFVFLAVYSVIGVLLYQINFNAFSIALFLFFLSLVTFFGIRIRSSTRDILLSPQRRGVFGSIFDIVVLPIVHFGRWLSVKVSKINVFIYFFDFIIESPFKVAVRFIEEWFAFIKDKREEI
;
A
#
# COMPACT_ATOMS: atom_id res chain seq x y z
N MET A 1 18.83 3.86 -26.93
CA MET A 1 17.76 3.15 -26.20
C MET A 1 18.41 2.46 -25.00
N SER A 2 17.81 2.49 -23.81
CA SER A 2 18.40 1.83 -22.62
C SER A 2 18.40 0.31 -22.78
N GLU A 3 19.56 -0.33 -22.66
CA GLU A 3 19.71 -1.80 -22.69
C GLU A 3 18.81 -2.50 -21.65
N ARG A 4 18.53 -1.86 -20.50
CA ARG A 4 17.62 -2.40 -19.48
C ARG A 4 16.16 -2.38 -19.88
N LEU A 5 15.75 -1.43 -20.73
CA LEU A 5 14.39 -1.40 -21.27
C LEU A 5 14.17 -2.60 -22.21
N LEU A 6 15.18 -2.94 -23.01
CA LEU A 6 15.19 -4.15 -23.84
C LEU A 6 15.30 -5.41 -23.01
N SER A 7 16.13 -5.41 -21.96
CA SER A 7 16.22 -6.55 -21.03
C SER A 7 14.90 -6.76 -20.29
N LEU A 8 14.16 -5.69 -19.97
CA LEU A 8 12.84 -5.77 -19.37
C LEU A 8 11.81 -6.34 -20.36
N ALA A 9 11.82 -5.90 -21.62
CA ALA A 9 10.98 -6.47 -22.67
C ALA A 9 11.28 -7.97 -22.89
N LYS A 10 12.58 -8.33 -22.94
CA LYS A 10 13.02 -9.73 -23.06
C LYS A 10 12.68 -10.55 -21.82
N ALA A 11 12.88 -10.01 -20.62
CA ALA A 11 12.52 -10.67 -19.38
C ALA A 11 11.01 -10.91 -19.30
N ILE A 12 10.18 -9.99 -19.80
CA ILE A 12 8.72 -10.18 -19.90
C ILE A 12 8.36 -11.30 -20.88
N GLN A 13 9.12 -11.49 -21.95
CA GLN A 13 8.95 -12.62 -22.87
C GLN A 13 9.35 -13.95 -22.21
N THR A 14 10.42 -13.95 -21.41
CA THR A 14 10.96 -15.17 -20.78
C THR A 14 10.41 -15.44 -19.38
N SER A 15 9.59 -14.54 -18.82
CA SER A 15 9.03 -14.65 -17.47
C SER A 15 7.93 -15.70 -17.43
N GLY A 16 8.32 -16.96 -17.56
CA GLY A 16 7.56 -18.11 -17.09
C GLY A 16 7.86 -18.45 -15.62
N GLY A 17 8.54 -17.56 -14.89
CA GLY A 17 9.07 -17.80 -13.53
C GLY A 17 8.04 -17.89 -12.41
N GLY A 18 6.86 -18.44 -12.67
CA GLY A 18 6.00 -18.97 -11.60
C GLY A 18 6.44 -20.39 -11.21
N ILE A 19 5.69 -21.00 -10.30
CA ILE A 19 5.82 -22.42 -9.93
C ILE A 19 5.92 -23.25 -11.22
N GLU A 20 7.07 -23.89 -11.45
CA GLU A 20 7.30 -24.73 -12.62
C GLU A 20 6.32 -25.90 -12.59
N MET A 21 5.42 -25.94 -13.57
CA MET A 21 4.46 -27.02 -13.72
C MET A 21 5.16 -28.18 -14.44
N GLU A 22 5.51 -29.24 -13.70
CA GLU A 22 6.00 -30.49 -14.27
C GLU A 22 4.81 -31.39 -14.64
N GLU A 23 4.67 -31.74 -15.92
CA GLU A 23 3.67 -32.73 -16.35
C GLU A 23 3.97 -34.09 -15.69
N GLY A 24 2.98 -34.65 -14.98
CA GLY A 24 3.09 -35.94 -14.29
C GLY A 24 3.66 -35.88 -12.86
N ALA A 25 3.98 -34.71 -12.32
CA ALA A 25 4.36 -34.57 -10.92
C ALA A 25 3.14 -34.72 -9.98
N GLU A 26 3.38 -35.30 -8.79
CA GLU A 26 2.36 -35.32 -7.73
C GLU A 26 2.02 -33.88 -7.31
N THR A 27 0.74 -33.53 -7.35
CA THR A 27 0.27 -32.17 -7.06
C THR A 27 -0.51 -32.11 -5.75
N ILE A 28 -0.47 -30.94 -5.11
CA ILE A 28 -1.27 -30.65 -3.94
C ILE A 28 -2.75 -30.60 -4.34
N GLU A 29 -3.52 -31.55 -3.80
CA GLU A 29 -4.96 -31.61 -3.93
C GLU A 29 -5.61 -31.30 -2.58
N VAL A 30 -6.61 -30.44 -2.61
CA VAL A 30 -7.44 -30.12 -1.45
C VAL A 30 -8.93 -30.21 -1.78
N SER A 31 -9.73 -30.51 -0.76
CA SER A 31 -11.17 -30.76 -0.89
C SER A 31 -11.96 -29.53 -1.38
N VAL A 32 -12.82 -29.70 -2.40
CA VAL A 32 -13.57 -28.62 -3.06
C VAL A 32 -14.57 -27.91 -2.12
N PRO A 33 -15.35 -28.62 -1.26
CA PRO A 33 -16.20 -27.98 -0.26
C PRO A 33 -15.41 -27.16 0.76
N ALA A 34 -14.30 -27.68 1.27
CA ALA A 34 -13.42 -27.01 2.22
C ALA A 34 -12.82 -25.71 1.63
N SER A 35 -12.30 -25.78 0.40
CA SER A 35 -11.82 -24.62 -0.34
C SER A 35 -12.93 -23.59 -0.64
N THR A 36 -14.17 -24.03 -0.84
CA THR A 36 -15.30 -23.12 -1.08
C THR A 36 -15.60 -22.28 0.16
N ALA A 37 -15.69 -22.90 1.34
CA ALA A 37 -15.88 -22.20 2.61
C ALA A 37 -14.72 -21.23 2.92
N ALA A 38 -13.47 -21.69 2.79
CA ALA A 38 -12.27 -20.86 2.97
C ALA A 38 -12.27 -19.64 2.04
N SER A 39 -12.66 -19.82 0.77
CA SER A 39 -12.72 -18.72 -0.20
C SER A 39 -13.82 -17.70 0.07
N LEU A 40 -14.93 -18.09 0.71
CA LEU A 40 -15.99 -17.16 1.10
C LEU A 40 -15.52 -16.26 2.24
N TYR A 41 -14.86 -16.83 3.23
CA TYR A 41 -14.25 -16.07 4.32
C TYR A 41 -13.21 -15.08 3.79
N GLU A 42 -12.31 -15.53 2.90
CA GLU A 42 -11.27 -14.66 2.34
C GLU A 42 -11.87 -13.52 1.51
N LYS A 43 -12.94 -13.76 0.74
CA LYS A 43 -13.65 -12.71 0.02
C LYS A 43 -14.21 -11.63 0.95
N VAL A 44 -14.81 -12.01 2.07
CA VAL A 44 -15.31 -11.03 3.07
C VAL A 44 -14.15 -10.21 3.61
N ARG A 45 -13.03 -10.85 3.93
CA ARG A 45 -11.85 -10.16 4.45
C ARG A 45 -11.23 -9.19 3.45
N VAL A 46 -11.00 -9.62 2.21
CA VAL A 46 -10.45 -8.77 1.14
C VAL A 46 -11.32 -7.54 0.90
N THR A 47 -12.64 -7.62 1.14
CA THR A 47 -13.48 -6.41 1.04
C THR A 47 -13.22 -5.37 2.11
N LEU A 48 -12.72 -5.79 3.27
CA LEU A 48 -12.36 -4.95 4.42
C LEU A 48 -10.91 -4.46 4.34
N GLU A 49 -10.01 -5.25 3.75
CA GLU A 49 -8.58 -4.95 3.65
C GLU A 49 -8.27 -4.06 2.42
N TYR A 50 -7.71 -2.87 2.64
CA TYR A 50 -7.36 -1.93 1.57
C TYR A 50 -5.88 -2.07 1.17
N SER A 51 -5.57 -3.15 0.45
CA SER A 51 -4.21 -3.46 -0.01
C SER A 51 -4.22 -3.81 -1.51
N GLU A 52 -3.10 -3.62 -2.21
CA GLU A 52 -2.93 -4.09 -3.59
C GLU A 52 -2.92 -5.62 -3.64
N ASP A 53 -3.25 -6.23 -4.78
CA ASP A 53 -3.47 -7.69 -4.89
C ASP A 53 -2.27 -8.53 -4.41
N HIS A 54 -1.04 -8.09 -4.70
CA HIS A 54 0.18 -8.75 -4.23
C HIS A 54 0.36 -8.65 -2.70
N LEU A 55 -0.05 -7.52 -2.10
CA LEU A 55 -0.01 -7.33 -0.65
C LEU A 55 -1.06 -8.18 0.08
N LEU A 56 -2.20 -8.47 -0.56
CA LEU A 56 -3.23 -9.35 0.01
C LEU A 56 -2.68 -10.76 0.26
N ARG A 57 -1.99 -11.35 -0.72
CA ARG A 57 -1.36 -12.66 -0.59
C ARG A 57 -0.30 -12.66 0.51
N ARG A 58 0.61 -11.67 0.52
CA ARG A 58 1.63 -11.60 1.58
C ARG A 58 1.03 -11.41 2.97
N ASN A 59 -0.01 -10.59 3.11
CA ASN A 59 -0.72 -10.44 4.37
C ASN A 59 -1.39 -11.74 4.83
N ALA A 60 -1.94 -12.51 3.89
CA ALA A 60 -2.45 -13.85 4.20
C ALA A 60 -1.32 -14.78 4.69
N ILE A 61 -0.17 -14.79 4.02
CA ILE A 61 1.02 -15.55 4.45
C ILE A 61 1.43 -15.13 5.87
N ALA A 62 1.59 -13.83 6.14
CA ALA A 62 1.97 -13.34 7.47
C ALA A 62 1.00 -13.79 8.59
N ARG A 63 -0.31 -13.81 8.32
CA ARG A 63 -1.32 -14.31 9.26
C ARG A 63 -1.22 -15.82 9.49
N MET A 64 -1.05 -16.60 8.41
CA MET A 64 -0.87 -18.05 8.49
C MET A 64 0.36 -18.39 9.32
N LEU A 65 1.49 -17.73 9.04
CA LEU A 65 2.75 -17.90 9.76
C LEU A 65 2.63 -17.53 11.24
N ARG A 66 2.00 -16.39 11.57
CA ARG A 66 1.76 -15.99 12.96
C ARG A 66 0.98 -17.06 13.72
N ARG A 67 -0.02 -17.68 13.08
CA ARG A 67 -0.79 -18.75 13.68
C ARG A 67 0.06 -20.02 13.87
N PHE A 68 0.85 -20.42 12.88
CA PHE A 68 1.72 -21.60 12.98
C PHE A 68 2.73 -21.48 14.12
N LEU A 69 3.35 -20.30 14.24
CA LEU A 69 4.31 -19.99 15.31
C LEU A 69 3.64 -19.93 16.69
N GLY A 70 2.38 -19.49 16.76
CA GLY A 70 1.62 -19.49 18.02
C GLY A 70 1.03 -20.84 18.42
N SER A 71 1.09 -21.86 17.56
CA SER A 71 0.56 -23.21 17.81
C SER A 71 1.64 -24.27 17.94
N ASP A 72 2.90 -23.87 18.18
CA ASP A 72 4.08 -24.74 18.30
C ASP A 72 4.25 -25.75 17.14
N LEU A 73 3.80 -25.39 15.93
CA LEU A 73 4.00 -26.25 14.76
C LEU A 73 5.51 -26.29 14.42
N PRO A 74 6.14 -27.46 14.25
CA PRO A 74 7.55 -27.54 13.88
C PRO A 74 7.85 -26.79 12.58
N LEU A 75 8.98 -26.09 12.50
CA LEU A 75 9.38 -25.27 11.34
C LEU A 75 9.44 -26.10 10.05
N GLU A 76 9.83 -27.37 10.17
CA GLU A 76 9.93 -28.34 9.08
C GLU A 76 8.56 -28.61 8.42
N ASN A 77 7.48 -28.51 9.19
CA ASN A 77 6.11 -28.79 8.74
C ASN A 77 5.37 -27.53 8.28
N MET A 78 5.91 -26.34 8.57
CA MET A 78 5.25 -25.07 8.24
C MET A 78 5.17 -24.83 6.72
N ALA A 79 6.17 -25.27 5.96
CA ALA A 79 6.17 -25.15 4.50
C ALA A 79 4.98 -25.88 3.88
N SER A 80 4.77 -27.15 4.25
CA SER A 80 3.63 -27.95 3.79
C SER A 80 2.31 -27.29 4.18
N SER A 81 2.16 -26.92 5.46
CA SER A 81 0.95 -26.27 5.98
C SER A 81 0.63 -24.95 5.27
N LEU A 82 1.66 -24.16 4.95
CA LEU A 82 1.49 -22.90 4.22
C LEU A 82 0.95 -23.13 2.82
N VAL A 83 1.53 -24.07 2.05
CA VAL A 83 1.09 -24.30 0.67
C VAL A 83 -0.35 -24.83 0.65
N HIS A 84 -0.69 -25.80 1.51
CA HIS A 84 -2.07 -26.31 1.62
C HIS A 84 -3.09 -25.19 1.91
N GLU A 85 -2.78 -24.30 2.87
CA GLU A 85 -3.68 -23.20 3.20
C GLU A 85 -3.82 -22.15 2.10
N LEU A 86 -2.75 -21.87 1.36
CA LEU A 86 -2.79 -20.98 0.21
C LEU A 86 -3.68 -21.53 -0.91
N VAL A 87 -3.68 -22.86 -1.12
CA VAL A 87 -4.59 -23.51 -2.08
C VAL A 87 -6.04 -23.46 -1.57
N TRP A 88 -6.31 -23.73 -0.29
CA TRP A 88 -7.68 -23.60 0.27
C TRP A 88 -8.24 -22.19 0.10
N ALA A 89 -7.45 -21.18 0.45
CA ALA A 89 -7.82 -19.78 0.37
C ALA A 89 -7.88 -19.24 -1.08
N LYS A 90 -7.54 -20.08 -2.08
CA LYS A 90 -7.50 -19.75 -3.51
C LYS A 90 -6.48 -18.67 -3.86
N TYR A 91 -5.43 -18.54 -3.06
CA TYR A 91 -4.23 -17.79 -3.42
C TYR A 91 -3.33 -18.56 -4.38
N LEU A 92 -3.43 -19.90 -4.36
CA LEU A 92 -2.79 -20.81 -5.32
C LEU A 92 -3.84 -21.72 -5.99
N PRO A 93 -3.62 -22.12 -7.25
CA PRO A 93 -4.51 -23.04 -7.95
C PRO A 93 -4.47 -24.47 -7.39
N ASN A 94 -5.63 -25.10 -7.25
CA ASN A 94 -5.75 -26.49 -6.82
C ASN A 94 -5.29 -27.46 -7.93
N LYS A 95 -4.64 -28.57 -7.56
CA LYS A 95 -4.14 -29.61 -8.50
C LYS A 95 -3.12 -29.13 -9.53
N GLN A 96 -2.45 -28.02 -9.28
CA GLN A 96 -1.44 -27.45 -10.18
C GLN A 96 -0.09 -27.23 -9.52
N ILE A 97 -0.02 -27.26 -8.19
CA ILE A 97 1.22 -27.01 -7.44
C ILE A 97 1.91 -28.35 -7.14
N PRO A 98 3.13 -28.61 -7.65
CA PRO A 98 3.85 -29.85 -7.36
C PRO A 98 4.21 -29.96 -5.86
N THR A 99 4.14 -31.15 -5.28
CA THR A 99 4.53 -31.40 -3.88
C THR A 99 6.00 -31.03 -3.63
N LYS A 100 6.88 -31.24 -4.63
CA LYS A 100 8.29 -30.81 -4.60
C LYS A 100 8.47 -29.31 -4.35
N PHE A 101 7.47 -28.47 -4.62
CA PHE A 101 7.54 -27.04 -4.34
C PHE A 101 7.72 -26.75 -2.84
N ILE A 102 7.19 -27.62 -1.96
CA ILE A 102 7.40 -27.54 -0.51
C ILE A 102 8.90 -27.56 -0.17
N ASN A 103 9.70 -28.36 -0.88
CA ASN A 103 11.15 -28.45 -0.68
C ASN A 103 11.88 -27.15 -1.02
N LYS A 104 11.30 -26.28 -1.87
CA LYS A 104 11.85 -24.94 -2.14
C LYS A 104 11.60 -23.97 -0.97
N LEU A 105 10.51 -24.15 -0.22
CA LEU A 105 10.14 -23.28 0.90
C LEU A 105 10.76 -23.69 2.24
N SER A 106 10.92 -24.99 2.51
CA SER A 106 11.43 -25.50 3.79
C SER A 106 12.77 -24.87 4.24
N PRO A 107 13.78 -24.69 3.36
CA PRO A 107 15.04 -24.06 3.75
C PRO A 107 14.87 -22.61 4.24
N ILE A 108 13.87 -21.89 3.72
CA ILE A 108 13.57 -20.52 4.12
C ILE A 108 13.05 -20.53 5.56
N PHE A 109 12.11 -21.41 5.90
CA PHE A 109 11.63 -21.53 7.29
C PHE A 109 12.77 -21.80 8.29
N LEU A 110 13.65 -22.74 7.96
CA LEU A 110 14.80 -23.08 8.79
C LEU A 110 15.77 -21.91 8.95
N LYS A 111 15.98 -21.12 7.89
CA LYS A 111 16.80 -19.90 7.92
C LYS A 111 16.31 -18.88 8.96
N TYR A 112 14.99 -18.72 9.11
CA TYR A 112 14.41 -17.74 10.02
C TYR A 112 14.24 -18.23 11.47
N GLY A 113 14.38 -19.54 11.74
CA GLY A 113 14.31 -20.10 13.09
C GLY A 113 15.23 -19.38 14.10
N PRO A 114 16.54 -19.26 13.83
CA PRO A 114 17.46 -18.54 14.72
C PRO A 114 17.11 -17.05 14.91
N LEU A 115 16.54 -16.41 13.88
CA LEU A 115 16.12 -15.00 13.96
C LEU A 115 14.90 -14.83 14.86
N LEU A 116 13.95 -15.77 14.81
CA LEU A 116 12.78 -15.79 15.68
C LEU A 116 13.20 -15.98 17.14
N GLN A 117 14.13 -16.90 17.41
CA GLN A 117 14.69 -17.10 18.75
C GLN A 117 15.46 -15.85 19.23
N SER A 118 16.26 -15.22 18.36
CA SER A 118 16.95 -13.98 18.70
C SER A 118 15.97 -12.84 18.99
N ALA A 119 14.85 -12.77 18.28
CA ALA A 119 13.82 -11.74 18.47
C ALA A 119 13.27 -11.72 19.91
N GLU A 120 13.07 -12.89 20.52
CA GLU A 120 12.62 -13.04 21.91
C GLU A 120 13.59 -12.41 22.92
N ASN A 121 14.89 -12.43 22.62
CA ASN A 121 15.96 -11.92 23.47
C ASN A 121 16.23 -10.42 23.28
N THR A 122 15.50 -9.74 22.41
CA THR A 122 15.67 -8.30 22.17
C THR A 122 14.94 -7.44 23.22
N CYS A 123 15.28 -6.15 23.32
CA CYS A 123 14.59 -5.23 24.24
C CYS A 123 13.10 -5.01 23.92
N LYS A 124 12.64 -5.36 22.71
CA LYS A 124 11.24 -5.24 22.27
C LYS A 124 10.80 -6.52 21.55
N PRO A 125 10.57 -7.62 22.29
CA PRO A 125 10.36 -8.95 21.71
C PRO A 125 9.22 -8.98 20.69
N GLU A 126 8.04 -8.46 21.04
CA GLU A 126 6.87 -8.44 20.14
C GLU A 126 7.12 -7.68 18.83
N PHE A 127 7.85 -6.56 18.92
CA PHE A 127 8.17 -5.74 17.75
C PHE A 127 9.20 -6.45 16.86
N SER A 128 10.25 -7.02 17.45
CA SER A 128 11.28 -7.77 16.73
C SER A 128 10.70 -9.02 16.09
N PHE A 129 9.83 -9.75 16.80
CA PHE A 129 9.11 -10.90 16.25
C PHE A 129 8.27 -10.48 15.04
N GLN A 130 7.50 -9.39 15.15
CA GLN A 130 6.74 -8.88 14.02
C GLN A 130 7.65 -8.46 12.85
N TRP A 131 8.81 -7.87 13.12
CA TRP A 131 9.76 -7.50 12.09
C TRP A 131 10.30 -8.72 11.35
N VAL A 132 10.68 -9.78 12.07
CA VAL A 132 11.15 -11.04 11.46
C VAL A 132 10.03 -11.68 10.63
N LEU A 133 8.80 -11.68 11.15
CA LEU A 133 7.62 -12.18 10.44
C LEU A 133 7.34 -11.42 9.14
N ASP A 134 7.50 -10.10 9.14
CA ASP A 134 7.35 -9.26 7.95
C ASP A 134 8.35 -9.63 6.86
N VAL A 135 9.61 -9.85 7.24
CA VAL A 135 10.68 -10.22 6.31
C VAL A 135 10.46 -11.64 5.78
N LEU A 136 10.20 -12.62 6.66
CA LEU A 136 9.91 -14.00 6.29
C LEU A 136 8.70 -14.12 5.36
N SER A 137 7.59 -13.47 5.70
CA SER A 137 6.37 -13.51 4.88
C SER A 137 6.57 -12.89 3.50
N THR A 138 7.39 -11.83 3.40
CA THR A 138 7.72 -11.22 2.11
C THR A 138 8.60 -12.14 1.27
N GLU A 139 9.64 -12.74 1.86
CA GLU A 139 10.52 -13.64 1.12
C GLU A 139 9.77 -14.86 0.57
N LEU A 140 8.94 -15.49 1.40
CA LEU A 140 8.10 -16.61 0.97
C LEU A 140 7.19 -16.21 -0.18
N GLU A 141 6.61 -15.01 -0.12
CA GLU A 141 5.74 -14.51 -1.18
C GLU A 141 6.49 -14.26 -2.50
N TYR A 142 7.74 -13.77 -2.43
CA TYR A 142 8.63 -13.58 -3.59
C TYR A 142 9.06 -14.91 -4.22
N VAL A 143 9.18 -15.98 -3.43
CA VAL A 143 9.48 -17.32 -3.94
C VAL A 143 8.24 -17.98 -4.55
N ILE A 144 7.06 -17.70 -4.00
CA ILE A 144 5.78 -18.23 -4.51
C ILE A 144 5.38 -17.58 -5.84
N VAL A 145 5.63 -16.29 -6.00
CA VAL A 145 5.33 -15.54 -7.23
C VAL A 145 6.52 -14.72 -7.67
N SER A 146 6.92 -14.84 -8.94
CA SER A 146 7.96 -13.98 -9.49
C SER A 146 7.51 -12.54 -9.61
N HIS A 147 8.36 -11.66 -9.10
CA HIS A 147 8.26 -10.21 -9.20
C HIS A 147 9.34 -9.63 -10.14
N GLN A 148 9.93 -10.45 -11.00
CA GLN A 148 11.08 -10.05 -11.82
C GLN A 148 10.79 -8.83 -12.69
N LYS A 149 9.58 -8.74 -13.26
CA LYS A 149 9.18 -7.63 -14.13
C LYS A 149 9.12 -6.32 -13.36
N GLU A 150 8.51 -6.37 -12.18
CA GLU A 150 8.37 -5.27 -11.24
C GLU A 150 9.74 -4.78 -10.76
N GLU A 151 10.63 -5.69 -10.37
CA GLU A 151 11.98 -5.37 -9.91
C GLU A 151 12.87 -4.80 -11.03
N LEU A 152 12.72 -5.29 -12.26
CA LEU A 152 13.39 -4.69 -13.41
C LEU A 152 12.87 -3.27 -13.69
N MET A 153 11.56 -3.03 -13.51
CA MET A 153 10.98 -1.69 -13.67
C MET A 153 11.44 -0.74 -12.56
N VAL A 154 11.57 -1.22 -11.32
CA VAL A 154 12.21 -0.47 -10.22
C VAL A 154 13.62 -0.08 -10.60
N SER A 155 14.41 -1.05 -11.09
CA SER A 155 15.80 -0.81 -11.46
C SER A 155 15.92 0.20 -12.60
N TYR A 156 15.06 0.10 -13.61
CA TYR A 156 15.02 1.05 -14.72
C TYR A 156 14.63 2.47 -14.25
N MET A 157 13.60 2.57 -13.40
CA MET A 157 13.20 3.85 -12.81
C MET A 157 14.32 4.45 -11.95
N TYR A 158 15.02 3.63 -11.17
CA TYR A 158 16.13 4.06 -10.35
C TYR A 158 17.26 4.67 -11.19
N GLU A 159 17.69 3.99 -12.25
CA GLU A 159 18.73 4.48 -13.17
C GLU A 159 18.34 5.83 -13.80
N GLN A 160 17.11 5.94 -14.28
CA GLN A 160 16.61 7.17 -14.89
C GLN A 160 16.48 8.31 -13.90
N MET A 161 16.04 8.04 -12.67
CA MET A 161 15.78 9.09 -11.69
C MET A 161 17.04 9.53 -10.95
N LYS A 162 18.04 8.64 -10.77
CA LYS A 162 19.30 8.98 -10.10
C LYS A 162 20.01 10.17 -10.74
N THR A 163 19.95 10.29 -12.07
CA THR A 163 20.58 11.39 -12.83
C THR A 163 19.68 12.62 -12.98
N ARG A 164 18.39 12.51 -12.64
CA ARG A 164 17.37 13.56 -12.83
C ARG A 164 16.90 14.22 -11.54
N ILE A 165 17.46 13.81 -10.41
CA ILE A 165 17.18 14.41 -9.10
C ILE A 165 18.28 15.41 -8.75
N GLU A 166 17.90 16.68 -8.69
CA GLU A 166 18.74 17.75 -8.16
C GLU A 166 18.53 17.85 -6.64
N TRP A 167 19.62 17.68 -5.90
CA TRP A 167 19.65 17.77 -4.45
C TRP A 167 20.13 19.15 -4.02
N ASP A 168 19.42 19.81 -3.10
CA ASP A 168 19.94 21.05 -2.50
C ASP A 168 21.28 20.78 -1.76
N PRO A 169 22.24 21.72 -1.82
CA PRO A 169 23.55 21.56 -1.19
C PRO A 169 23.46 21.26 0.31
N GLY A 170 24.23 20.27 0.79
CA GLY A 170 24.31 19.90 2.21
C GLY A 170 23.06 19.22 2.79
N MET A 171 22.18 18.66 1.94
CA MET A 171 20.98 17.94 2.38
C MET A 171 21.25 16.50 2.87
N LEU A 172 22.35 15.89 2.42
CA LEU A 172 22.82 14.54 2.79
C LEU A 172 24.35 14.46 2.63
N ALA A 173 25.01 13.63 3.45
CA ALA A 173 26.47 13.56 3.49
C ALA A 173 27.07 12.67 2.38
N GLY A 174 26.39 11.57 2.00
CA GLY A 174 26.92 10.56 1.07
C GLY A 174 26.03 10.27 -0.13
N GLN A 175 26.63 9.77 -1.22
CA GLN A 175 25.89 9.31 -2.41
C GLN A 175 25.17 7.99 -2.16
N GLU A 176 25.76 7.07 -1.39
CA GLU A 176 25.15 5.78 -1.05
C GLU A 176 23.84 5.95 -0.28
N GLU A 177 23.79 6.90 0.65
CA GLU A 177 22.58 7.24 1.39
C GLU A 177 21.49 7.78 0.46
N LYS A 178 21.84 8.67 -0.48
CA LYS A 178 20.90 9.17 -1.50
C LYS A 178 20.33 8.03 -2.36
N ASP A 179 21.21 7.13 -2.78
CA ASP A 179 20.88 5.99 -3.61
C ASP A 179 19.92 5.03 -2.89
N LEU A 180 20.20 4.69 -1.62
CA LEU A 180 19.33 3.86 -0.79
C LEU A 180 17.96 4.49 -0.57
N LEU A 181 17.91 5.77 -0.17
CA LEU A 181 16.66 6.47 0.07
C LEU A 181 15.82 6.62 -1.20
N LEU A 182 16.47 6.80 -2.36
CA LEU A 182 15.82 6.80 -3.66
C LEU A 182 15.22 5.43 -3.99
N PHE A 183 15.97 4.35 -3.79
CA PHE A 183 15.49 2.98 -3.99
C PHE A 183 14.24 2.69 -3.15
N ILE A 184 14.28 2.98 -1.84
CA ILE A 184 13.16 2.81 -0.92
C ILE A 184 11.94 3.64 -1.39
N ALA A 185 12.17 4.89 -1.79
CA ALA A 185 11.10 5.77 -2.27
C ALA A 185 10.47 5.29 -3.59
N ILE A 186 11.26 4.69 -4.48
CA ILE A 186 10.77 4.07 -5.73
C ILE A 186 9.92 2.85 -5.41
N HIS A 187 10.37 1.91 -4.57
CA HIS A 187 9.55 0.77 -4.15
C HIS A 187 8.21 1.21 -3.56
N LYS A 188 8.24 2.18 -2.64
CA LYS A 188 7.05 2.74 -2.00
C LYS A 188 6.08 3.40 -2.99
N THR A 189 6.58 3.97 -4.09
CA THR A 189 5.73 4.72 -5.04
C THR A 189 5.33 3.95 -6.27
N LEU A 190 6.28 3.26 -6.91
CA LEU A 190 6.10 2.49 -8.12
C LEU A 190 5.29 1.23 -7.85
N LEU A 191 5.79 0.38 -6.95
CA LEU A 191 5.19 -0.91 -6.60
C LEU A 191 4.14 -0.82 -5.49
N LYS A 192 4.07 0.32 -4.80
CA LYS A 192 3.22 0.50 -3.60
C LYS A 192 3.59 -0.47 -2.47
N SER A 193 4.87 -0.86 -2.41
CA SER A 193 5.41 -1.70 -1.34
C SER A 193 5.08 -1.09 0.03
N ASP A 194 4.57 -1.92 0.93
CA ASP A 194 4.28 -1.54 2.30
C ASP A 194 5.51 -1.76 3.21
N LEU A 195 5.34 -1.62 4.52
CA LEU A 195 6.44 -1.72 5.46
C LEU A 195 7.15 -3.09 5.42
N ALA A 196 6.40 -4.19 5.31
CA ALA A 196 6.98 -5.52 5.29
C ALA A 196 7.86 -5.74 4.06
N THR A 197 7.35 -5.37 2.87
CA THR A 197 8.15 -5.47 1.65
C THR A 197 9.36 -4.55 1.70
N LEU A 198 9.21 -3.33 2.20
CA LEU A 198 10.35 -2.40 2.32
C LEU A 198 11.41 -2.92 3.27
N ARG A 199 11.04 -3.56 4.39
CA ARG A 199 12.00 -4.20 5.33
C ARG A 199 12.82 -5.27 4.62
N TYR A 200 12.16 -6.21 3.94
CA TYR A 200 12.84 -7.28 3.21
C TYR A 200 13.74 -6.74 2.08
N ARG A 201 13.24 -5.82 1.24
CA ARG A 201 14.02 -5.27 0.12
C ARG A 201 15.17 -4.38 0.58
N THR A 202 15.03 -3.69 1.72
CA THR A 202 16.14 -2.92 2.30
C THR A 202 17.16 -3.85 2.93
N LEU A 203 16.73 -4.92 3.60
CA LEU A 203 17.61 -5.95 4.16
C LEU A 203 18.44 -6.63 3.07
N SER A 204 17.82 -7.01 1.94
CA SER A 204 18.52 -7.68 0.85
C SER A 204 19.56 -6.79 0.13
N LEU A 205 19.48 -5.46 0.29
CA LEU A 205 20.55 -4.56 -0.16
C LEU A 205 21.78 -4.60 0.76
N TYR A 206 21.58 -4.76 2.08
CA TYR A 206 22.67 -4.94 3.03
C TYR A 206 23.26 -6.35 2.97
N TYR A 207 22.43 -7.34 2.65
CA TYR A 207 22.81 -8.75 2.55
C TYR A 207 22.35 -9.31 1.18
N PRO A 208 23.12 -9.12 0.10
CA PRO A 208 22.74 -9.55 -1.25
C PRO A 208 22.46 -11.05 -1.37
N ASP A 209 23.15 -11.88 -0.57
CA ASP A 209 23.00 -13.33 -0.54
C ASP A 209 21.90 -13.81 0.44
N TRP A 210 21.02 -12.90 0.88
CA TRP A 210 19.93 -13.23 1.79
C TRP A 210 18.76 -13.94 1.11
N ASP A 211 18.59 -13.79 -0.20
CA ASP A 211 17.49 -14.40 -0.93
C ASP A 211 17.63 -15.93 -1.02
N GLY A 212 16.57 -16.66 -0.69
CA GLY A 212 16.57 -18.12 -0.68
C GLY A 212 17.38 -18.71 0.49
N PRO A 213 17.97 -19.91 0.31
CA PRO A 213 18.79 -20.54 1.34
C PRO A 213 20.09 -19.75 1.58
N SER A 214 20.30 -19.26 2.81
CA SER A 214 21.53 -18.57 3.21
C SER A 214 22.50 -19.49 3.95
N THR A 215 23.77 -19.09 4.03
CA THR A 215 24.80 -19.87 4.74
C THR A 215 24.61 -19.79 6.26
N PRO A 216 24.94 -20.85 7.03
CA PRO A 216 24.81 -20.84 8.48
C PRO A 216 25.54 -19.67 9.17
N ALA A 217 26.74 -19.32 8.69
CA ALA A 217 27.51 -18.20 9.21
C ALA A 217 26.79 -16.85 9.02
N ARG A 218 26.13 -16.66 7.87
CA ARG A 218 25.36 -15.44 7.61
C ARG A 218 24.10 -15.36 8.47
N ILE A 219 23.44 -16.50 8.67
CA ILE A 219 22.25 -16.60 9.54
C ILE A 219 22.63 -16.22 10.97
N ASP A 220 23.74 -16.76 11.47
CA ASP A 220 24.25 -16.45 12.82
C ASP A 220 24.63 -14.97 12.98
N GLU A 221 25.29 -14.38 11.97
CA GLU A 221 25.60 -12.95 11.94
C GLU A 221 24.33 -12.08 12.04
N VAL A 222 23.31 -12.39 11.22
CA VAL A 222 22.06 -11.63 11.21
C VAL A 222 21.26 -11.86 12.49
N ALA A 223 21.21 -13.09 13.00
CA ALA A 223 20.55 -13.42 14.26
C ALA A 223 21.19 -12.68 15.43
N THR A 224 22.52 -12.71 15.55
CA THR A 224 23.25 -12.03 16.63
C THR A 224 23.15 -10.50 16.51
N GLY A 225 23.14 -9.98 15.29
CA GLY A 225 23.02 -8.55 14.99
C GLY A 225 21.60 -7.99 14.94
N LEU A 226 20.57 -8.81 15.18
CA LEU A 226 19.17 -8.53 14.82
C LEU A 226 18.67 -7.16 15.31
N SER A 227 18.90 -6.81 16.58
CA SER A 227 18.45 -5.53 17.16
C SER A 227 19.02 -4.32 16.41
N LYS A 228 20.30 -4.38 16.00
CA LYS A 228 20.98 -3.31 15.26
C LYS A 228 20.49 -3.25 13.82
N ILE A 229 20.27 -4.41 13.20
CA ILE A 229 19.73 -4.51 11.83
C ILE A 229 18.33 -3.89 11.77
N ILE A 230 17.45 -4.26 12.70
CA ILE A 230 16.09 -3.70 12.81
C ILE A 230 16.16 -2.17 12.90
N ALA A 231 16.96 -1.64 13.83
CA ALA A 231 17.09 -0.20 14.03
C ALA A 231 17.63 0.52 12.78
N THR A 232 18.58 -0.10 12.08
CA THR A 232 19.19 0.45 10.86
C THR A 232 18.18 0.48 9.72
N VAL A 233 17.55 -0.66 9.41
CA VAL A 233 16.60 -0.79 8.30
C VAL A 233 15.38 0.09 8.50
N ASP A 234 14.73 0.02 9.66
CA ASP A 234 13.55 0.85 9.94
C ASP A 234 13.90 2.34 10.03
N GLY A 235 15.12 2.67 10.46
CA GLY A 235 15.65 4.04 10.44
C GLY A 235 15.72 4.62 9.02
N GLN A 236 16.21 3.83 8.05
CA GLN A 236 16.28 4.24 6.64
C GLN A 236 14.89 4.34 6.01
N ILE A 237 14.01 3.37 6.26
CA ILE A 237 12.63 3.38 5.75
C ILE A 237 11.83 4.57 6.32
N GLY A 238 12.03 4.85 7.61
CA GLY A 238 11.39 5.96 8.33
C GLY A 238 12.02 7.32 8.06
N HIS A 239 13.07 7.40 7.25
CA HIS A 239 13.80 8.64 7.04
C HIS A 239 12.92 9.72 6.36
N PRO A 240 12.89 10.98 6.83
CA PRO A 240 12.00 12.01 6.31
C PRO A 240 12.14 12.29 4.81
N ILE A 241 13.33 12.06 4.24
CA ILE A 241 13.59 12.24 2.81
C ILE A 241 12.86 11.19 1.97
N VAL A 242 12.68 9.96 2.46
CA VAL A 242 11.90 8.93 1.74
C VAL A 242 10.51 9.46 1.44
N GLU A 243 9.85 10.06 2.43
CA GLU A 243 8.50 10.60 2.25
C GLU A 243 8.49 11.79 1.26
N LYS A 244 9.50 12.67 1.30
CA LYS A 244 9.63 13.77 0.32
C LYS A 244 9.84 13.26 -1.10
N LEU A 245 10.74 12.30 -1.28
CA LEU A 245 11.00 11.63 -2.55
C LEU A 245 9.73 10.95 -3.05
N SER A 246 9.05 10.18 -2.21
CA SER A 246 7.83 9.47 -2.58
C SER A 246 6.73 10.44 -3.05
N GLN A 247 6.58 11.60 -2.40
CA GLN A 247 5.61 12.60 -2.84
C GLN A 247 5.94 13.21 -4.20
N LYS A 248 7.24 13.37 -4.50
CA LYS A 248 7.73 13.94 -5.77
C LYS A 248 7.68 12.93 -6.91
N LEU A 249 8.13 11.70 -6.65
CA LEU A 249 8.23 10.59 -7.62
C LEU A 249 6.87 10.01 -8.03
N ARG A 250 5.80 10.32 -7.29
CA ARG A 250 4.48 9.69 -7.49
C ARG A 250 3.96 9.81 -8.93
N ARG A 251 4.23 10.93 -9.61
CA ARG A 251 3.80 11.18 -10.99
C ARG A 251 4.65 10.42 -11.99
N GLN A 252 5.97 10.42 -11.80
CA GLN A 252 6.92 9.65 -12.60
C GLN A 252 6.61 8.16 -12.47
N ALA A 253 6.35 7.65 -11.26
CA ALA A 253 5.90 6.28 -11.06
C ALA A 253 4.66 5.93 -11.89
N GLY A 254 3.72 6.88 -12.07
CA GLY A 254 2.59 6.72 -12.99
C GLY A 254 3.00 6.53 -14.45
N LEU A 255 4.02 7.26 -14.91
CA LEU A 255 4.61 7.13 -16.25
C LEU A 255 5.29 5.77 -16.44
N PHE A 256 6.12 5.33 -15.50
CA PHE A 256 6.78 4.02 -15.54
C PHE A 256 5.78 2.86 -15.52
N ARG A 257 4.68 2.97 -14.76
CA ARG A 257 3.59 1.97 -14.79
C ARG A 257 2.87 1.90 -16.14
N VAL A 258 2.68 3.04 -16.81
CA VAL A 258 2.10 3.05 -18.18
C VAL A 258 3.09 2.44 -19.17
N LEU A 259 4.39 2.71 -19.02
CA LEU A 259 5.42 2.10 -19.85
C LEU A 259 5.48 0.59 -19.66
N GLN A 260 5.36 0.10 -18.42
CA GLN A 260 5.28 -1.33 -18.11
C GLN A 260 4.10 -1.98 -18.85
N ASP A 261 2.90 -1.38 -18.78
CA ASP A 261 1.72 -1.90 -19.50
C ASP A 261 1.95 -1.98 -21.01
N VAL A 262 2.63 -0.99 -21.60
CA VAL A 262 2.90 -0.98 -23.04
C VAL A 262 3.82 -2.13 -23.43
N ILE A 263 4.81 -2.44 -22.60
CA ILE A 263 5.74 -3.56 -22.83
C ILE A 263 5.03 -4.90 -22.64
N GLU A 264 4.21 -5.02 -21.59
CA GLU A 264 3.44 -6.24 -21.31
C GLU A 264 2.37 -6.54 -22.37
N ASP A 265 1.70 -5.50 -22.89
CA ASP A 265 0.70 -5.66 -23.94
C ASP A 265 1.32 -5.95 -25.32
N ASN A 266 2.61 -5.64 -25.55
CA ASN A 266 3.27 -5.75 -26.86
C ASN A 266 4.74 -6.23 -26.76
N PRO A 267 5.03 -7.40 -26.15
CA PRO A 267 6.39 -7.76 -25.74
C PRO A 267 7.35 -7.95 -26.92
N THR A 268 6.88 -8.46 -28.07
CA THR A 268 7.69 -8.72 -29.27
C THR A 268 7.87 -7.48 -30.16
N GLU A 269 6.83 -6.65 -30.25
CA GLU A 269 6.79 -5.48 -31.13
C GLU A 269 7.34 -4.21 -30.47
N PHE A 270 7.56 -4.23 -29.15
CA PHE A 270 7.99 -3.06 -28.39
C PHE A 270 9.26 -2.41 -28.93
N GLU A 271 10.28 -3.20 -29.26
CA GLU A 271 11.53 -2.68 -29.82
C GLU A 271 11.30 -1.93 -31.14
N ILE A 272 10.43 -2.47 -32.00
CA ILE A 272 10.06 -1.89 -33.31
C ILE A 272 9.24 -0.61 -33.11
N PHE A 273 8.25 -0.62 -32.21
CA PHE A 273 7.42 0.56 -31.90
C PHE A 273 8.26 1.74 -31.46
N VAL A 274 9.29 1.46 -30.67
CA VAL A 274 10.10 2.47 -30.04
C VAL A 274 11.17 3.03 -30.99
N THR A 275 11.68 2.24 -31.94
CA THR A 275 12.73 2.67 -32.88
C THR A 275 12.21 3.16 -34.24
N LYS A 276 11.18 2.51 -34.79
CA LYS A 276 10.75 2.70 -36.18
C LYS A 276 9.41 3.41 -36.30
N GLU A 277 8.54 3.31 -35.30
CA GLU A 277 7.13 3.75 -35.41
C GLU A 277 6.65 4.59 -34.20
N PRO A 278 7.12 5.84 -34.05
CA PRO A 278 6.83 6.70 -32.89
C PRO A 278 5.34 7.04 -32.71
N ASP A 279 4.54 6.92 -33.77
CA ASP A 279 3.09 7.08 -33.72
C ASP A 279 2.37 5.85 -33.14
N LEU A 280 2.83 4.64 -33.46
CA LEU A 280 2.32 3.43 -32.81
C LEU A 280 2.64 3.44 -31.33
N PHE A 281 3.85 3.83 -30.94
CA PHE A 281 4.21 3.98 -29.53
C PHE A 281 3.29 4.96 -28.80
N GLY A 282 2.99 6.11 -29.42
CA GLY A 282 2.05 7.09 -28.87
C GLY A 282 0.61 6.55 -28.71
N ARG A 283 0.14 5.72 -29.66
CA ARG A 283 -1.16 5.04 -29.58
C ARG A 283 -1.19 3.99 -28.45
N ALA A 284 -0.11 3.22 -28.29
CA ALA A 284 0.02 2.23 -27.22
C ALA A 284 -0.02 2.89 -25.83
N ILE A 285 0.72 3.99 -25.64
CA ILE A 285 0.69 4.79 -24.40
C ILE A 285 -0.73 5.28 -24.10
N TRP A 286 -1.43 5.82 -25.10
CA TRP A 286 -2.80 6.30 -24.93
C TRP A 286 -3.75 5.17 -24.51
N LYS A 287 -3.65 4.00 -25.15
CA LYS A 287 -4.46 2.82 -24.81
C LYS A 287 -4.22 2.37 -23.36
N ALA A 288 -2.95 2.23 -22.95
CA ALA A 288 -2.57 1.86 -21.59
C ALA A 288 -3.04 2.89 -20.55
N LEU A 289 -2.79 4.18 -20.80
CA LEU A 289 -3.23 5.27 -19.91
C LEU A 289 -4.76 5.33 -19.78
N LYS A 290 -5.50 5.10 -20.87
CA LYS A 290 -6.98 5.07 -20.86
C LYS A 290 -7.49 3.90 -20.01
N LYS A 291 -6.89 2.71 -20.14
CA LYS A 291 -7.19 1.54 -19.30
C LYS A 291 -6.97 1.87 -17.81
N ARG A 292 -5.80 2.42 -17.45
CA ARG A 292 -5.50 2.84 -16.07
C ARG A 292 -6.43 3.91 -15.55
N THR A 293 -6.77 4.91 -16.36
CA THR A 293 -7.69 6.00 -15.98
C THR A 293 -9.10 5.46 -15.70
N LYS A 294 -9.59 4.52 -16.51
CA LYS A 294 -10.89 3.86 -16.28
C LYS A 294 -10.90 3.08 -14.96
N VAL A 295 -9.87 2.27 -14.71
CA VAL A 295 -9.72 1.52 -13.44
C VAL A 295 -9.62 2.47 -12.25
N PHE A 296 -8.80 3.52 -12.36
CA PHE A 296 -8.65 4.55 -11.33
C PHE A 296 -9.99 5.21 -10.99
N ARG A 297 -10.78 5.63 -11.98
CA ARG A 297 -12.10 6.25 -11.74
C ARG A 297 -13.06 5.30 -11.01
N SER A 298 -13.08 4.02 -11.38
CA SER A 298 -13.89 3.01 -10.70
C SER A 298 -13.46 2.81 -9.26
N ARG A 299 -12.14 2.64 -9.02
CA ARG A 299 -11.57 2.52 -7.67
C ARG A 299 -11.86 3.77 -6.83
N LEU A 300 -11.64 4.96 -7.37
CA LEU A 300 -11.90 6.25 -6.71
C LEU A 300 -13.36 6.37 -6.27
N LYS A 301 -14.33 6.07 -7.14
CA LYS A 301 -15.76 6.10 -6.81
C LYS A 301 -16.10 5.14 -5.69
N ARG A 302 -15.58 3.90 -5.73
CA ARG A 302 -15.81 2.90 -4.68
C ARG A 302 -15.21 3.36 -3.35
N THR A 303 -13.97 3.85 -3.35
CA THR A 303 -13.30 4.36 -2.14
C THR A 303 -14.04 5.56 -1.56
N ALA A 304 -14.46 6.51 -2.39
CA ALA A 304 -15.24 7.67 -1.95
C ALA A 304 -16.59 7.25 -1.37
N MET A 305 -17.34 6.39 -2.06
CA MET A 305 -18.65 5.89 -1.60
C MET A 305 -18.53 5.17 -0.25
N ARG A 306 -17.54 4.28 -0.09
CA ARG A 306 -17.29 3.58 1.18
C ARG A 306 -16.93 4.56 2.29
N ALA A 307 -16.09 5.56 2.03
CA ALA A 307 -15.72 6.56 3.01
C ALA A 307 -16.92 7.43 3.43
N VAL A 308 -17.79 7.82 2.49
CA VAL A 308 -19.04 8.55 2.75
C VAL A 308 -19.98 7.71 3.60
N LEU A 309 -20.20 6.44 3.23
CA LEU A 309 -21.06 5.52 3.98
C LEU A 309 -20.53 5.27 5.39
N PHE A 310 -19.24 4.97 5.53
CA PHE A 310 -18.58 4.77 6.81
C PHE A 310 -18.72 5.99 7.72
N LEU A 311 -18.50 7.18 7.16
CA LEU A 311 -18.60 8.42 7.91
C LEU A 311 -20.04 8.71 8.34
N PHE A 312 -21.01 8.44 7.47
CA PHE A 312 -22.44 8.56 7.79
C PHE A 312 -22.83 7.62 8.94
N ILE A 313 -22.46 6.33 8.87
CA ILE A 313 -22.75 5.36 9.93
C ILE A 313 -22.11 5.78 11.25
N THR A 314 -20.85 6.23 11.21
CA THR A 314 -20.13 6.65 12.41
C THR A 314 -20.75 7.91 13.01
N LYS A 315 -21.20 8.86 12.19
CA LYS A 315 -21.91 10.07 12.65
C LYS A 315 -23.25 9.74 13.27
N MET A 316 -24.03 8.84 12.67
CA MET A 316 -25.28 8.37 13.27
C MET A 316 -25.03 7.69 14.62
N ALA A 317 -24.03 6.81 14.70
CA ALA A 317 -23.70 6.13 15.95
C ALA A 317 -23.27 7.12 17.05
N LEU A 318 -22.41 8.09 16.73
CA LEU A 318 -22.01 9.12 17.70
C LEU A 318 -23.18 10.04 18.09
N ALA A 319 -24.05 10.36 17.15
CA ALA A 319 -25.25 11.14 17.43
C ALA A 319 -26.15 10.40 18.46
N VAL A 320 -26.38 9.11 18.28
CA VAL A 320 -27.21 8.30 19.20
C VAL A 320 -26.52 8.08 20.55
N ILE A 321 -25.21 7.82 20.57
CA ILE A 321 -24.47 7.46 21.79
C ILE A 321 -24.11 8.69 22.63
N LEU A 322 -23.78 9.82 21.99
CA LEU A 322 -23.24 10.99 22.66
C LEU A 322 -24.14 12.22 22.54
N GLU A 323 -24.49 12.64 21.31
CA GLU A 323 -25.14 13.94 21.09
C GLU A 323 -26.59 13.96 21.60
N VAL A 324 -27.37 12.91 21.32
CA VAL A 324 -28.78 12.81 21.76
C VAL A 324 -28.88 12.74 23.29
N PRO A 325 -28.13 11.88 24.01
CA PRO A 325 -28.14 11.89 25.47
C PRO A 325 -27.68 13.24 26.05
N TYR A 326 -26.67 13.87 25.45
CA TYR A 326 -26.16 15.16 25.89
C TYR A 326 -27.23 16.27 25.78
N ASP A 327 -27.91 16.35 24.64
CA ASP A 327 -29.00 17.32 24.41
C ASP A 327 -30.16 17.11 25.40
N LEU A 328 -30.59 15.86 25.58
CA LEU A 328 -31.71 15.53 26.48
C LEU A 328 -31.37 15.77 27.96
N ILE A 329 -30.18 15.35 28.42
CA ILE A 329 -29.80 15.42 29.84
C ILE A 329 -29.45 16.86 30.25
N ILE A 330 -28.72 17.59 29.41
CA ILE A 330 -28.19 18.91 29.79
C ILE A 330 -29.11 20.05 29.37
N HIS A 331 -29.72 19.95 28.19
CA HIS A 331 -30.54 21.04 27.62
C HIS A 331 -32.04 20.76 27.73
N GLY A 332 -32.45 19.55 28.10
CA GLY A 332 -33.86 19.18 28.30
C GLY A 332 -34.69 19.09 27.02
N GLN A 333 -34.10 19.34 25.85
CA GLN A 333 -34.77 19.32 24.55
C GLN A 333 -33.82 18.85 23.46
N LEU A 334 -34.39 18.25 22.41
CA LEU A 334 -33.63 17.75 21.27
C LEU A 334 -33.62 18.78 20.14
N PHE A 335 -32.44 19.28 19.79
CA PHE A 335 -32.30 20.22 18.69
C PHE A 335 -32.20 19.47 17.36
N VAL A 336 -33.36 19.15 16.77
CA VAL A 336 -33.47 18.32 15.55
C VAL A 336 -32.66 18.89 14.39
N MET A 337 -32.73 20.20 14.17
CA MET A 337 -32.05 20.84 13.04
C MET A 337 -30.51 20.73 13.15
N PRO A 338 -29.87 21.09 14.29
CA PRO A 338 -28.46 20.80 14.53
C PRO A 338 -28.06 19.34 14.34
N LEU A 339 -28.86 18.40 14.87
CA LEU A 339 -28.60 16.97 14.77
C LEU A 339 -28.57 16.52 13.30
N VAL A 340 -29.56 16.91 12.51
CA VAL A 340 -29.66 16.58 11.08
C VAL A 340 -28.48 17.16 10.31
N ILE A 341 -28.14 18.43 10.53
CA ILE A 341 -27.00 19.07 9.86
C ILE A 341 -25.70 18.34 10.21
N ASN A 342 -25.47 18.02 11.48
CA ASN A 342 -24.23 17.38 11.90
C ASN A 342 -24.05 15.97 11.29
N ILE A 343 -25.14 15.22 11.16
CA ILE A 343 -25.14 13.89 10.54
C ILE A 343 -24.92 13.97 9.03
N LEU A 344 -25.60 14.89 8.33
CA LEU A 344 -25.63 14.92 6.86
C LEU A 344 -24.52 15.77 6.22
N PHE A 345 -24.08 16.84 6.87
CA PHE A 345 -23.16 17.80 6.26
C PHE A 345 -21.83 17.14 5.86
N HIS A 346 -21.24 16.35 6.75
CA HIS A 346 -19.92 15.76 6.54
C HIS A 346 -19.90 14.69 5.42
N PRO A 347 -20.82 13.71 5.38
CA PRO A 347 -20.92 12.80 4.24
C PRO A 347 -21.17 13.52 2.91
N PHE A 348 -22.06 14.52 2.92
CA PHE A 348 -22.37 15.31 1.73
C PHE A 348 -21.14 16.08 1.24
N PHE A 349 -20.42 16.74 2.15
CA PHE A 349 -19.21 17.49 1.83
C PHE A 349 -18.11 16.58 1.26
N LEU A 350 -17.91 15.39 1.83
CA LEU A 350 -16.96 14.41 1.31
C LEU A 350 -17.35 13.92 -0.09
N ALA A 351 -18.63 13.63 -0.30
CA ALA A 351 -19.16 13.23 -1.60
C ALA A 351 -18.95 14.34 -2.64
N PHE A 352 -19.28 15.58 -2.29
CA PHE A 352 -19.08 16.76 -3.13
C PHE A 352 -17.62 16.92 -3.55
N ILE A 353 -16.68 16.97 -2.59
CA ILE A 353 -15.25 17.09 -2.90
C ILE A 353 -14.79 15.95 -3.82
N SER A 354 -15.23 14.72 -3.53
CA SER A 354 -14.82 13.54 -4.32
C SER A 354 -15.35 13.59 -5.76
N MET A 355 -16.54 14.14 -5.98
CA MET A 355 -17.12 14.31 -7.32
C MET A 355 -16.42 15.38 -8.15
N THR A 356 -15.82 16.40 -7.52
CA THR A 356 -15.06 17.46 -8.23
C THR A 356 -13.71 16.99 -8.80
N VAL A 357 -13.32 15.74 -8.57
CA VAL A 357 -12.05 15.20 -9.04
C VAL A 357 -12.13 14.87 -10.53
N VAL A 358 -11.49 15.72 -11.36
CA VAL A 358 -11.42 15.56 -12.81
C VAL A 358 -10.02 15.19 -13.27
N VAL A 359 -9.96 14.26 -14.24
CA VAL A 359 -8.73 13.83 -14.93
C VAL A 359 -8.84 14.27 -16.39
N PRO A 360 -8.11 15.30 -16.84
CA PRO A 360 -8.13 15.75 -18.23
C PRO A 360 -7.42 14.73 -19.13
N GLU A 361 -8.18 13.83 -19.77
CA GLU A 361 -7.61 12.68 -20.49
C GLU A 361 -6.70 13.08 -21.67
N HIS A 362 -7.12 14.02 -22.51
CA HIS A 362 -6.39 14.38 -23.73
C HIS A 362 -5.06 15.08 -23.42
N SER A 363 -5.11 16.20 -22.70
CA SER A 363 -3.89 16.94 -22.31
C SER A 363 -2.93 16.05 -21.53
N ASN A 364 -3.42 15.21 -20.61
CA ASN A 364 -2.56 14.31 -19.87
C ASN A 364 -1.95 13.22 -20.78
N ALA A 365 -2.68 12.71 -21.78
CA ALA A 365 -2.13 11.75 -22.72
C ALA A 365 -0.97 12.34 -23.53
N ASP A 366 -1.06 13.61 -23.91
CA ASP A 366 0.01 14.26 -24.68
C ASP A 366 1.27 14.51 -23.80
N ASP A 367 1.08 14.84 -22.53
CA ASP A 367 2.17 14.91 -21.55
C ASP A 367 2.84 13.54 -21.35
N TYR A 368 2.06 12.46 -21.26
CA TYR A 368 2.59 11.10 -21.15
C TYR A 368 3.37 10.68 -22.40
N LYS A 369 2.85 10.95 -23.60
CA LYS A 369 3.52 10.62 -24.86
C LYS A 369 4.87 11.33 -24.97
N SER A 370 4.91 12.63 -24.69
CA SER A 370 6.13 13.44 -24.77
C SER A 370 7.18 12.97 -23.75
N ALA A 371 6.78 12.75 -22.50
CA ALA A 371 7.69 12.28 -21.46
C ALA A 371 8.19 10.85 -21.68
N ALA A 372 7.33 9.94 -22.17
CA ALA A 372 7.74 8.58 -22.50
C ALA A 372 8.76 8.55 -23.66
N ARG A 373 8.54 9.34 -24.71
CA ARG A 373 9.51 9.50 -25.80
C ARG A 373 10.86 10.02 -25.28
N ALA A 374 10.82 11.01 -24.39
CA ALA A 374 12.04 11.53 -23.78
C ALA A 374 12.78 10.49 -22.92
N LEU A 375 12.06 9.65 -22.17
CA LEU A 375 12.65 8.55 -21.39
C LEU A 375 13.38 7.53 -22.25
N VAL A 376 12.78 7.10 -23.36
CA VAL A 376 13.39 6.11 -24.26
C VAL A 376 14.68 6.63 -24.88
N VAL A 377 14.64 7.86 -25.39
CA VAL A 377 15.76 8.47 -26.12
C VAL A 377 16.84 9.00 -25.15
N GLY A 378 16.53 9.08 -23.85
CA GLY A 378 17.44 9.67 -22.85
C GLY A 378 17.48 11.19 -22.90
N ALA A 379 16.44 11.83 -23.43
CA ALA A 379 16.35 13.29 -23.53
C ALA A 379 15.96 13.94 -22.19
N ASN A 380 16.23 15.23 -22.07
CA ASN A 380 15.73 16.04 -20.95
C ASN A 380 14.25 16.40 -21.14
N HIS A 381 13.50 16.45 -20.03
CA HIS A 381 12.08 16.77 -20.03
C HIS A 381 11.65 17.32 -18.67
N ASP A 382 10.84 18.37 -18.66
CA ASP A 382 10.46 19.10 -17.44
C ASP A 382 9.76 18.22 -16.40
N PHE A 383 8.88 17.31 -16.84
CA PHE A 383 8.18 16.39 -15.93
C PHE A 383 9.05 15.26 -15.36
N LEU A 384 10.25 15.03 -15.91
CA LEU A 384 11.15 13.97 -15.43
C LEU A 384 12.15 14.49 -14.40
N ASN A 385 12.48 15.78 -14.45
CA ASN A 385 13.46 16.38 -13.55
C ASN A 385 12.80 16.79 -12.22
N ILE A 386 13.42 16.40 -11.11
CA ILE A 386 12.89 16.65 -9.77
C ILE A 386 13.94 17.39 -8.95
N ARG A 387 13.51 18.43 -8.24
CA ARG A 387 14.34 19.08 -7.24
C ARG A 387 13.88 18.76 -5.83
N ILE A 388 14.82 18.29 -5.00
CA ILE A 388 14.62 18.01 -3.59
C ILE A 388 15.26 19.14 -2.78
N LYS A 389 14.41 19.88 -2.07
CA LYS A 389 14.83 21.05 -1.30
C LYS A 389 15.02 20.73 0.18
N LYS A 390 16.02 21.36 0.80
CA LYS A 390 16.22 21.30 2.25
C LYS A 390 15.08 22.05 2.95
N ASP A 391 14.63 21.52 4.09
CA ASP A 391 13.69 22.28 4.92
C ASP A 391 14.41 23.51 5.46
N ARG A 392 13.86 24.68 5.16
CA ARG A 392 14.38 25.94 5.67
C ARG A 392 13.71 26.21 7.00
N PHE A 393 14.33 25.80 8.10
CA PHE A 393 13.90 26.22 9.44
C PHE A 393 14.59 27.55 9.77
N GLY A 394 13.80 28.62 9.87
CA GLY A 394 14.30 29.97 10.19
C GLY A 394 13.18 30.88 10.69
N THR A 395 13.50 32.15 10.97
CA THR A 395 12.54 33.13 11.51
C THR A 395 11.27 33.24 10.66
N TRP A 396 11.41 33.17 9.33
CA TRP A 396 10.28 33.17 8.40
C TRP A 396 9.33 31.99 8.57
N THR A 397 9.82 30.77 8.85
CA THR A 397 8.93 29.63 9.10
C THR A 397 8.13 29.81 10.39
N THR A 398 8.72 30.42 11.41
CA THR A 398 8.00 30.72 12.66
C THR A 398 6.90 31.74 12.40
N ILE A 399 7.19 32.83 11.68
CA ILE A 399 6.20 33.84 11.29
C ILE A 399 5.06 33.19 10.49
N PHE A 400 5.38 32.39 9.47
CA PHE A 400 4.34 31.71 8.68
C PHE A 400 3.52 30.74 9.52
N THR A 401 4.13 30.05 10.49
CA THR A 401 3.42 29.15 11.41
C THR A 401 2.44 29.94 12.29
N ILE A 402 2.84 31.10 12.83
CA ILE A 402 1.96 31.96 13.63
C ILE A 402 0.78 32.45 12.78
N VAL A 403 1.04 32.95 11.57
CA VAL A 403 -0.01 33.38 10.64
C VAL A 403 -0.97 32.22 10.35
N TYR A 404 -0.44 31.02 10.15
CA TYR A 404 -1.22 29.83 9.87
C TYR A 404 -2.13 29.42 11.03
N VAL A 405 -1.65 29.51 12.27
CA VAL A 405 -2.45 29.29 13.48
C VAL A 405 -3.54 30.35 13.61
N PHE A 406 -3.24 31.61 13.32
CA PHE A 406 -4.23 32.68 13.36
C PHE A 406 -5.34 32.46 12.33
N VAL A 407 -4.99 32.12 11.08
CA VAL A 407 -5.97 31.78 10.04
C VAL A 407 -6.81 30.57 10.46
N PHE A 408 -6.19 29.54 11.03
CA PHE A 408 -6.91 28.38 11.56
C PHE A 408 -7.97 28.76 12.60
N LEU A 409 -7.56 29.55 13.62
CA LEU A 409 -8.47 30.01 14.67
C LEU A 409 -9.58 30.88 14.10
N ALA A 410 -9.26 31.84 13.22
CA ALA A 410 -10.25 32.71 12.59
C ALA A 410 -11.30 31.90 11.82
N VAL A 411 -10.89 30.90 11.04
CA VAL A 411 -11.80 30.04 10.28
C VAL A 411 -12.69 29.21 11.22
N TYR A 412 -12.12 28.63 12.28
CA TYR A 412 -12.89 27.82 13.23
C TYR A 412 -13.87 28.66 14.04
N SER A 413 -13.46 29.89 14.42
CA SER A 413 -14.34 30.85 15.09
C SER A 413 -15.50 31.27 14.18
N VAL A 414 -15.25 31.59 12.90
CA VAL A 414 -16.31 31.95 11.95
C VAL A 414 -17.30 30.80 11.79
N ILE A 415 -16.81 29.57 11.57
CA ILE A 415 -17.68 28.39 11.43
C ILE A 415 -18.44 28.13 12.73
N GLY A 416 -17.77 28.22 13.89
CA GLY A 416 -18.39 28.03 15.20
C GLY A 416 -19.49 29.05 15.49
N VAL A 417 -19.27 30.32 15.17
CA VAL A 417 -20.30 31.37 15.32
C VAL A 417 -21.50 31.11 14.42
N LEU A 418 -21.28 30.71 13.16
CA LEU A 418 -22.37 30.34 12.25
C LEU A 418 -23.17 29.15 12.78
N LEU A 419 -22.51 28.13 13.32
CA LEU A 419 -23.16 26.96 13.91
C LEU A 419 -23.92 27.32 15.20
N TYR A 420 -23.37 28.21 16.03
CA TYR A 420 -24.03 28.69 17.23
C TYR A 420 -25.34 29.45 16.91
N GLN A 421 -25.33 30.27 15.85
CA GLN A 421 -26.53 30.98 15.38
C GLN A 421 -27.67 30.05 14.94
N ILE A 422 -27.37 28.81 14.54
CA ILE A 422 -28.37 27.79 14.19
C ILE A 422 -28.65 26.81 15.34
N ASN A 423 -28.38 27.21 16.60
CA ASN A 423 -28.62 26.49 17.85
C ASN A 423 -27.75 25.24 18.07
N PHE A 424 -26.55 25.15 17.50
CA PHE A 424 -25.61 24.11 17.93
C PHE A 424 -25.10 24.43 19.34
N ASN A 425 -25.14 23.44 20.22
CA ASN A 425 -24.46 23.51 21.51
C ASN A 425 -22.92 23.43 21.32
N ALA A 426 -22.15 23.85 22.33
CA ALA A 426 -20.69 23.89 22.26
C ALA A 426 -20.04 22.51 22.00
N PHE A 427 -20.61 21.43 22.54
CA PHE A 427 -20.14 20.06 22.33
C PHE A 427 -20.34 19.60 20.87
N SER A 428 -21.52 19.85 20.31
CA SER A 428 -21.85 19.57 18.91
C SER A 428 -21.02 20.43 17.95
N ILE A 429 -20.71 21.69 18.28
CA ILE A 429 -19.77 22.52 17.52
C ILE A 429 -18.37 21.88 17.51
N ALA A 430 -17.88 21.45 18.66
CA ALA A 430 -16.56 20.81 18.75
C ALA A 430 -16.50 19.52 17.91
N LEU A 431 -17.52 18.66 18.01
CA LEU A 431 -17.63 17.46 17.18
C LEU A 431 -17.77 17.77 15.69
N PHE A 432 -18.50 18.82 15.33
CA PHE A 432 -18.62 19.26 13.95
C PHE A 432 -17.25 19.69 13.39
N LEU A 433 -16.53 20.58 14.08
CA LEU A 433 -15.21 21.05 13.64
C LEU A 433 -14.19 19.90 13.56
N PHE A 434 -14.23 18.96 14.50
CA PHE A 434 -13.40 17.75 14.46
C PHE A 434 -13.62 16.95 13.16
N PHE A 435 -14.87 16.64 12.83
CA PHE A 435 -15.19 15.87 11.64
C PHE A 435 -14.99 16.65 10.34
N LEU A 436 -15.23 17.96 10.34
CA LEU A 436 -14.90 18.83 9.22
C LEU A 436 -13.41 18.72 8.87
N SER A 437 -12.55 18.72 9.89
CA SER A 437 -11.10 18.54 9.73
C SER A 437 -10.76 17.22 9.07
N LEU A 438 -11.32 16.14 9.61
CA LEU A 438 -11.09 14.78 9.16
C LEU A 438 -11.56 14.59 7.71
N VAL A 439 -12.77 15.06 7.38
CA VAL A 439 -13.37 14.99 6.04
C VAL A 439 -12.57 15.79 5.03
N THR A 440 -12.16 17.01 5.40
CA THR A 440 -11.35 17.86 4.53
C THR A 440 -10.02 17.19 4.21
N PHE A 441 -9.36 16.60 5.22
CA PHE A 441 -8.16 15.80 5.01
C PHE A 441 -8.40 14.61 4.07
N PHE A 442 -9.47 13.83 4.29
CA PHE A 442 -9.81 12.71 3.42
C PHE A 442 -10.13 13.15 1.99
N GLY A 443 -10.88 14.24 1.80
CA GLY A 443 -11.18 14.80 0.49
C GLY A 443 -9.92 15.22 -0.27
N ILE A 444 -8.98 15.89 0.40
CA ILE A 444 -7.67 16.23 -0.19
C ILE A 444 -6.83 14.98 -0.47
N ARG A 445 -6.88 13.96 0.40
CA ARG A 445 -6.21 12.68 0.17
C ARG A 445 -6.76 11.98 -1.08
N ILE A 446 -8.08 11.93 -1.26
CA ILE A 446 -8.77 11.42 -2.45
C ILE A 446 -8.31 12.20 -3.69
N ARG A 447 -8.33 13.54 -3.64
CA ARG A 447 -7.85 14.37 -4.75
C ARG A 447 -6.38 14.14 -5.08
N SER A 448 -5.52 13.99 -4.06
CA SER A 448 -4.09 13.76 -4.23
C SER A 448 -3.76 12.43 -4.91
N SER A 449 -4.67 11.45 -4.84
CA SER A 449 -4.50 10.15 -5.51
C SER A 449 -4.45 10.26 -7.04
N THR A 450 -5.01 11.33 -7.61
CA THR A 450 -4.90 11.60 -9.06
C THR A 450 -3.47 11.74 -9.54
N ARG A 451 -2.52 12.07 -8.65
CA ARG A 451 -1.08 12.10 -8.98
C ARG A 451 -0.53 10.75 -9.44
N ASP A 452 -1.24 9.65 -9.19
CA ASP A 452 -0.86 8.33 -9.68
C ASP A 452 -1.11 8.14 -11.18
N ILE A 453 -1.93 9.00 -11.80
CA ILE A 453 -2.32 8.94 -13.23
C ILE A 453 -2.15 10.29 -13.97
N LEU A 454 -1.85 11.38 -13.26
CA LEU A 454 -1.62 12.70 -13.84
C LEU A 454 -0.13 13.02 -13.84
N LEU A 455 0.43 13.30 -15.01
CA LEU A 455 1.83 13.69 -15.13
C LEU A 455 2.01 15.19 -14.83
N SER A 456 1.13 16.04 -15.37
CA SER A 456 1.20 17.48 -15.15
C SER A 456 0.46 17.93 -13.89
N PRO A 457 1.02 18.88 -13.12
CA PRO A 457 0.24 19.61 -12.14
C PRO A 457 -0.80 20.47 -12.86
N GLN A 458 -2.05 20.39 -12.42
CA GLN A 458 -3.11 21.27 -12.90
C GLN A 458 -2.77 22.72 -12.52
N ARG A 459 -2.80 23.62 -13.52
CA ARG A 459 -2.58 25.06 -13.29
C ARG A 459 -3.64 25.56 -12.32
N ARG A 460 -3.21 26.21 -11.23
CA ARG A 460 -4.12 26.81 -10.24
C ARG A 460 -4.38 28.26 -10.63
N GLY A 461 -5.64 28.67 -10.66
CA GLY A 461 -6.01 30.08 -10.71
C GLY A 461 -5.80 30.76 -9.35
N VAL A 462 -5.86 32.09 -9.33
CA VAL A 462 -5.70 32.92 -8.11
C VAL A 462 -6.66 32.51 -7.00
N PHE A 463 -7.93 32.20 -7.33
CA PHE A 463 -8.93 31.72 -6.38
C PHE A 463 -8.54 30.38 -5.73
N GLY A 464 -7.86 29.49 -6.46
CA GLY A 464 -7.36 28.23 -5.91
C GLY A 464 -6.27 28.44 -4.85
N SER A 465 -5.42 29.46 -5.03
CA SER A 465 -4.38 29.80 -4.06
C SER A 465 -4.96 30.38 -2.76
N ILE A 466 -6.01 31.21 -2.86
CA ILE A 466 -6.70 31.76 -1.67
C ILE A 466 -7.40 30.64 -0.91
N PHE A 467 -8.08 29.74 -1.62
CA PHE A 467 -8.74 28.58 -1.00
C PHE A 467 -7.74 27.69 -0.25
N ASP A 468 -6.54 27.47 -0.79
CA ASP A 468 -5.49 26.71 -0.12
C ASP A 468 -5.07 27.37 1.20
N ILE A 469 -4.96 28.70 1.29
CA ILE A 469 -4.59 29.40 2.54
C ILE A 469 -5.59 29.09 3.66
N VAL A 470 -6.89 29.04 3.33
CA VAL A 470 -7.97 28.79 4.28
C VAL A 470 -8.09 27.30 4.63
N VAL A 471 -7.96 26.42 3.63
CA VAL A 471 -8.21 24.98 3.78
C VAL A 471 -7.02 24.20 4.30
N LEU A 472 -5.79 24.61 3.95
CA LEU A 472 -4.58 23.90 4.37
C LEU A 472 -4.49 23.73 5.90
N PRO A 473 -4.80 24.74 6.75
CA PRO A 473 -4.76 24.56 8.20
C PRO A 473 -5.71 23.48 8.69
N ILE A 474 -6.93 23.46 8.16
CA ILE A 474 -7.95 22.44 8.43
C ILE A 474 -7.43 21.05 8.05
N VAL A 475 -6.82 20.94 6.87
CA VAL A 475 -6.25 19.68 6.36
C VAL A 475 -5.08 19.19 7.23
N HIS A 476 -4.22 20.09 7.71
CA HIS A 476 -3.10 19.73 8.56
C HIS A 476 -3.57 19.20 9.92
N PHE A 477 -4.57 19.85 10.52
CA PHE A 477 -5.18 19.37 11.75
C PHE A 477 -5.89 18.02 11.54
N GLY A 478 -6.65 17.88 10.45
CA GLY A 478 -7.27 16.61 10.06
C GLY A 478 -6.27 15.47 9.83
N ARG A 479 -5.11 15.77 9.21
CA ARG A 479 -4.00 14.79 9.05
C ARG A 479 -3.47 14.35 10.41
N TRP A 480 -3.22 15.30 11.31
CA TRP A 480 -2.73 15.02 12.65
C TRP A 480 -3.70 14.10 13.43
N LEU A 481 -4.99 14.39 13.36
CA LEU A 481 -6.05 13.55 13.93
C LEU A 481 -6.04 12.14 13.33
N SER A 482 -6.03 12.04 11.99
CA SER A 482 -6.08 10.75 11.30
C SER A 482 -4.91 9.84 11.68
N VAL A 483 -3.68 10.37 11.81
CA VAL A 483 -2.49 9.58 12.15
C VAL A 483 -2.54 9.05 13.59
N LYS A 484 -3.15 9.82 14.51
CA LYS A 484 -3.31 9.40 15.91
C LYS A 484 -4.41 8.36 16.07
N VAL A 485 -5.53 8.52 15.36
CA VAL A 485 -6.71 7.63 15.44
C VAL A 485 -6.52 6.33 14.63
N SER A 486 -5.77 6.35 13.52
CA SER A 486 -5.56 5.17 12.66
C SER A 486 -4.77 4.02 13.28
N LYS A 487 -4.18 4.21 14.47
CA LYS A 487 -3.53 3.12 15.22
C LYS A 487 -4.53 2.09 15.76
N ILE A 488 -5.82 2.40 15.73
CA ILE A 488 -6.90 1.56 16.24
C ILE A 488 -7.46 0.73 15.08
N ASN A 489 -6.70 -0.27 14.63
CA ASN A 489 -7.14 -1.24 13.62
C ASN A 489 -8.06 -2.32 14.25
N VAL A 490 -8.95 -1.90 15.16
CA VAL A 490 -9.73 -2.78 16.06
C VAL A 490 -10.60 -3.78 15.29
N PHE A 491 -11.11 -3.40 14.12
CA PHE A 491 -11.89 -4.30 13.28
C PHE A 491 -11.05 -5.44 12.69
N ILE A 492 -9.81 -5.19 12.26
CA ILE A 492 -8.94 -6.26 11.74
C ILE A 492 -8.55 -7.21 12.86
N TYR A 493 -8.17 -6.68 14.03
CA TYR A 493 -7.85 -7.49 15.20
C TYR A 493 -9.04 -8.36 15.67
N PHE A 494 -10.27 -7.81 15.66
CA PHE A 494 -11.48 -8.55 15.98
C PHE A 494 -11.70 -9.74 15.03
N PHE A 495 -11.54 -9.54 13.71
CA PHE A 495 -11.68 -10.61 12.71
C PHE A 495 -10.57 -11.67 12.81
N ASP A 496 -9.32 -11.25 13.06
CA ASP A 496 -8.15 -12.14 13.19
C ASP A 496 -8.31 -13.12 14.35
N PHE A 497 -8.72 -12.63 15.53
CA PHE A 497 -8.71 -13.44 16.75
C PHE A 497 -10.00 -14.24 16.97
N ILE A 498 -11.17 -13.64 16.69
CA ILE A 498 -12.47 -14.24 17.08
C ILE A 498 -13.03 -15.12 15.97
N ILE A 499 -12.74 -14.83 14.70
CA ILE A 499 -13.39 -15.50 13.56
C ILE A 499 -12.41 -16.42 12.81
N GLU A 500 -11.18 -15.99 12.54
CA GLU A 500 -10.28 -16.73 11.65
C GLU A 500 -9.84 -18.10 12.21
N SER A 501 -9.39 -18.15 13.46
CA SER A 501 -8.82 -19.37 14.06
C SER A 501 -9.85 -20.50 14.23
N PRO A 502 -11.05 -20.28 14.81
CA PRO A 502 -12.06 -21.34 14.93
C PRO A 502 -12.56 -21.85 13.58
N PHE A 503 -12.72 -20.95 12.61
CA PHE A 503 -13.21 -21.28 11.29
C PHE A 503 -12.25 -22.22 10.53
N LYS A 504 -10.94 -21.96 10.59
CA LYS A 504 -9.93 -22.79 9.88
C LYS A 504 -9.76 -24.19 10.48
N VAL A 505 -9.91 -24.34 11.80
CA VAL A 505 -9.93 -25.66 12.45
C VAL A 505 -11.10 -26.50 11.94
N ALA A 506 -12.28 -25.89 11.81
CA ALA A 506 -13.45 -26.56 11.24
C ALA A 506 -13.22 -26.99 9.78
N VAL A 507 -12.56 -26.16 8.97
CA VAL A 507 -12.22 -26.50 7.57
C VAL A 507 -11.24 -27.68 7.48
N ARG A 508 -10.19 -27.71 8.32
CA ARG A 508 -9.24 -28.84 8.38
C ARG A 508 -9.92 -30.15 8.78
N PHE A 509 -10.75 -30.10 9.83
CA PHE A 509 -11.52 -31.26 10.27
C PHE A 509 -12.40 -31.84 9.15
N ILE A 510 -13.07 -30.97 8.37
CA ILE A 510 -13.88 -31.39 7.23
C ILE A 510 -13.03 -32.09 6.16
N GLU A 511 -11.80 -31.63 5.92
CA GLU A 511 -10.92 -32.29 4.95
C GLU A 511 -10.39 -33.64 5.42
N GLU A 512 -9.93 -33.74 6.67
CA GLU A 512 -9.52 -35.01 7.28
C GLU A 512 -10.68 -36.02 7.26
N TRP A 513 -11.90 -35.55 7.52
CA TRP A 513 -13.11 -36.35 7.42
C TRP A 513 -13.37 -36.85 5.98
N PHE A 514 -13.19 -35.99 4.98
CA PHE A 514 -13.35 -36.39 3.58
C PHE A 514 -12.25 -37.35 3.10
N ALA A 515 -11.00 -37.13 3.52
CA ALA A 515 -9.90 -38.04 3.23
C ALA A 515 -10.19 -39.43 3.84
N PHE A 516 -10.60 -39.48 5.10
CA PHE A 516 -11.01 -40.71 5.77
C PHE A 516 -12.15 -41.44 5.04
N ILE A 517 -13.19 -40.72 4.59
CA ILE A 517 -14.29 -41.33 3.82
C ILE A 517 -13.78 -41.90 2.48
N LYS A 518 -12.86 -41.19 1.82
CA LYS A 518 -12.28 -41.64 0.55
C LYS A 518 -11.48 -42.93 0.77
N ASP A 519 -10.61 -42.96 1.77
CA ASP A 519 -9.80 -44.14 2.10
C ASP A 519 -10.69 -45.34 2.44
N LYS A 520 -11.74 -45.12 3.24
CA LYS A 520 -12.72 -46.18 3.56
C LYS A 520 -13.53 -46.67 2.36
N ARG A 521 -13.70 -45.85 1.32
CA ARG A 521 -14.34 -46.25 0.08
C ARG A 521 -13.40 -47.03 -0.83
N GLU A 522 -12.09 -46.81 -0.75
CA GLU A 522 -11.08 -47.55 -1.51
C GLU A 522 -10.75 -48.91 -0.85
N GLU A 523 -10.99 -49.05 0.46
CA GLU A 523 -10.89 -50.33 1.20
C GLU A 523 -12.06 -51.31 0.93
N ILE A 524 -13.20 -50.82 0.43
CA ILE A 524 -14.41 -51.61 0.08
C ILE A 524 -14.40 -51.92 -1.42
#